data_AF-A0A8S4RP07-F1
#
_entry.id   AF-A0A8S4RP07-F1
#
_cell.length_a   1.000
_cell.length_b   1.000
_cell.length_c   1.000
_cell.angle_alpha   90.00
_cell.angle_beta   90.00
_cell.angle_gamma   90.00
#
_symmetry.space_group_name_H-M   'P 1'
#
loop_
_entity.id
_entity.type
_entity.pdbx_description
1 polymer ?
#
loop_
_entity_poly.entity_id
_entity_poly.type
_entity_poly.pdbx_seq_one_letter_code
_entity_poly.pdbx_strand_id
1 'polypeptide(L)' 'MLGVSLLDQISNEKIRRGTRVTDIAQRVAKLKWQWAGHIARRTDGRWGLKVLEWRSRRSAPNEVDR' A
#
# COMPACT_ATOMS: atom_id res chain seq x y z
N MET A 1 17.98 -16.07 -13.45
CA MET A 1 17.09 -16.65 -12.41
C MET A 1 17.95 -17.40 -11.40
N LEU A 2 17.49 -17.58 -10.15
CA LEU A 2 18.28 -18.12 -9.03
C LEU A 2 18.67 -19.60 -9.15
N GLY A 3 18.32 -20.29 -10.24
CA GLY A 3 18.64 -21.71 -10.45
C GLY A 3 17.96 -22.68 -9.48
N VAL A 4 16.91 -22.22 -8.78
CA VAL A 4 16.17 -23.01 -7.78
C VAL A 4 14.88 -23.57 -8.37
N SER A 5 14.55 -24.79 -7.97
CA SER A 5 13.35 -25.53 -8.34
C SER A 5 12.40 -25.66 -7.14
N LEU A 6 11.13 -26.02 -7.39
CA LEU A 6 10.17 -26.31 -6.32
C LEU A 6 10.60 -27.53 -5.46
N LEU A 7 11.38 -28.45 -6.03
CA LEU A 7 11.89 -29.64 -5.33
C LEU A 7 12.92 -29.29 -4.26
N ASP A 8 13.60 -28.15 -4.37
CA ASP A 8 14.58 -27.70 -3.37
C ASP A 8 13.91 -27.28 -2.05
N GLN A 9 12.57 -27.12 -2.05
CA GLN A 9 11.75 -26.72 -0.90
C GLN A 9 12.35 -25.54 -0.10
N ILE A 10 13.03 -24.62 -0.81
CA ILE A 10 13.67 -23.47 -0.18
C ILE A 10 12.58 -22.48 0.22
N SER A 11 12.58 -22.08 1.49
CA SER A 11 11.64 -21.07 1.98
C SER A 11 11.84 -19.74 1.24
N ASN A 12 10.73 -19.06 0.98
CA ASN A 12 10.75 -17.72 0.40
C ASN A 12 11.62 -16.76 1.23
N GLU A 13 11.69 -16.94 2.54
CA GLU A 13 12.56 -16.15 3.42
C GLU A 13 14.06 -16.31 3.08
N LYS A 14 14.53 -17.54 2.84
CA LYS A 14 15.91 -17.81 2.41
C LYS A 14 16.22 -17.16 1.06
N ILE A 15 15.30 -17.27 0.11
CA ILE A 15 15.43 -16.66 -1.22
C ILE A 15 15.53 -15.13 -1.10
N ARG A 16 14.68 -14.52 -0.27
CA ARG A 16 14.67 -13.06 -0.04
C ARG A 16 15.95 -12.59 0.64
N ARG A 17 16.47 -13.36 1.62
CA ARG A 17 17.75 -13.06 2.29
C ARG A 17 18.94 -13.11 1.33
N GLY A 18 18.98 -14.09 0.43
CA GLY A 18 20.08 -14.26 -0.53
C GLY A 18 20.07 -13.26 -1.69
N THR A 19 18.88 -12.81 -2.11
CA THR A 19 18.73 -11.91 -3.26
C THR A 19 18.93 -10.43 -2.93
N ARG A 20 18.95 -10.05 -1.65
CA ARG A 20 18.95 -8.64 -1.18
C ARG A 20 17.88 -7.78 -1.84
N VAL A 21 16.83 -8.42 -2.38
CA VAL A 21 15.70 -7.73 -3.00
C VAL A 21 14.95 -7.05 -1.88
N THR A 22 14.67 -5.75 -2.05
CA THR A 22 13.88 -4.99 -1.10
C THR A 22 12.57 -5.72 -0.84
N ASP A 23 12.19 -5.81 0.44
CA ASP A 23 10.92 -6.40 0.84
C ASP A 23 9.79 -5.76 0.03
N ILE A 24 9.13 -6.56 -0.82
CA ILE A 24 8.09 -6.07 -1.73
C ILE A 24 6.91 -5.46 -0.96
N ALA A 25 6.58 -5.98 0.22
CA ALA A 25 5.49 -5.44 1.03
C ALA A 25 5.86 -4.05 1.57
N GLN A 26 7.10 -3.86 2.01
CA GLN A 26 7.62 -2.54 2.40
C GLN A 26 7.64 -1.57 1.22
N ARG A 27 8.06 -2.03 0.03
CA ARG A 27 8.08 -1.20 -1.18
C ARG A 27 6.68 -0.77 -1.60
N VAL A 28 5.72 -1.69 -1.59
CA VAL A 28 4.31 -1.43 -1.88
C VAL A 28 3.73 -0.45 -0.86
N ALA A 29 3.98 -0.66 0.43
CA ALA A 29 3.53 0.25 1.49
C ALA A 29 4.09 1.67 1.30
N LYS A 30 5.40 1.79 1.01
CA LYS A 30 6.03 3.09 0.74
C LYS A 30 5.41 3.80 -0.46
N LEU A 31 5.23 3.09 -1.58
CA LEU A 31 4.64 3.65 -2.79
C LEU A 31 3.19 4.11 -2.55
N LYS A 32 2.41 3.31 -1.82
CA LYS A 32 1.04 3.66 -1.44
C LYS A 32 0.99 4.97 -0.64
N TRP A 33 1.85 5.13 0.37
CA TRP A 33 1.91 6.33 1.18
C TRP A 33 2.44 7.55 0.42
N GLN A 34 3.43 7.37 -0.47
CA GLN A 34 3.91 8.44 -1.35
C GLN A 34 2.79 8.95 -2.26
N TRP A 35 2.01 8.04 -2.84
CA TRP A 35 0.86 8.38 -3.66
C TRP A 35 -0.23 9.10 -2.84
N ALA A 36 -0.60 8.57 -1.66
CA ALA A 36 -1.58 9.21 -0.78
C ALA A 36 -1.16 10.64 -0.41
N GLY A 37 0.10 10.85 -0.05
CA GLY A 37 0.64 12.18 0.25
C GLY A 37 0.69 13.10 -0.98
N HIS A 38 0.98 12.57 -2.18
CA HIS A 38 0.90 13.35 -3.42
C HIS A 38 -0.52 13.84 -3.66
N ILE A 39 -1.52 12.97 -3.54
CA ILE A 39 -2.94 13.33 -3.72
C ILE A 39 -3.41 14.31 -2.65
N ALA A 40 -3.01 14.14 -1.38
CA ALA A 40 -3.40 15.06 -0.30
C ALA A 40 -2.88 16.51 -0.49
N ARG A 41 -1.77 16.69 -1.21
CA ARG A 41 -1.21 18.03 -1.54
C ARG A 41 -1.78 18.63 -2.81
N ARG A 42 -2.59 17.89 -3.57
CA ARG A 42 -3.19 18.36 -4.82
C ARG A 42 -4.43 19.19 -4.49
N THR A 43 -4.49 20.41 -5.04
CA THR A 43 -5.63 21.34 -4.88
C THR A 43 -6.50 21.42 -6.13
N ASP A 44 -6.23 20.62 -7.15
CA ASP A 44 -6.88 20.67 -8.47
C ASP A 44 -8.24 19.94 -8.53
N GLY A 45 -8.86 19.66 -7.37
CA GLY A 45 -10.24 19.18 -7.27
C GLY A 45 -10.53 17.81 -7.89
N ARG A 46 -9.49 17.01 -8.22
CA ARG A 46 -9.67 15.70 -8.86
C ARG A 46 -10.25 14.66 -7.90
N TRP A 47 -10.90 13.65 -8.47
CA TRP A 47 -11.56 12.56 -7.74
C TRP A 47 -10.65 11.80 -6.76
N GLY A 48 -9.32 11.85 -6.93
CA GLY A 48 -8.37 11.19 -6.04
C GLY A 48 -8.51 11.61 -4.58
N LEU A 49 -8.80 12.89 -4.31
CA LEU A 49 -9.03 13.37 -2.94
C LEU A 49 -10.33 12.79 -2.36
N LYS A 50 -11.40 12.73 -3.17
CA LYS A 50 -12.69 12.14 -2.76
C LYS A 50 -12.59 10.66 -2.36
N VAL A 51 -11.67 9.92 -2.98
CA VAL A 51 -11.41 8.52 -2.63
C VAL A 51 -10.60 8.39 -1.34
N LEU A 52 -9.69 9.33 -1.05
CA LEU A 52 -8.99 9.37 0.24
C LEU A 52 -9.90 9.80 1.40
N GLU A 53 -10.79 10.75 1.16
CA GLU A 53 -11.74 11.27 2.15
C GLU A 53 -12.97 10.38 2.32
N TRP A 54 -13.11 9.34 1.49
CA TRP A 54 -14.26 8.45 1.56
C TRP A 54 -14.37 7.80 2.94
N ARG A 55 -15.47 8.10 3.62
CA ARG A 55 -15.85 7.43 4.88
C ARG A 55 -17.09 6.60 4.64
N SER A 56 -17.13 5.43 5.27
CA SER A 56 -18.32 4.58 5.24
C SER A 56 -19.48 5.34 5.90
N ARG A 57 -20.69 5.25 5.32
CA ARG A 57 -21.90 5.88 5.89
C ARG A 57 -22.23 5.41 7.31
N ARG A 58 -21.73 4.25 7.73
CA ARG A 58 -21.91 3.72 9.09
C ARG A 58 -20.98 4.37 10.13
N SER A 59 -19.97 5.10 9.66
CA SER A 59 -18.94 5.73 10.49
C SER A 59 -19.07 7.26 10.53
N ALA A 60 -20.11 7.81 9.89
CA ALA A 60 -20.45 9.22 10.03
C ALA A 60 -21.08 9.41 11.42
N PRO A 61 -20.60 10.37 12.24
CA PRO A 61 -21.37 10.82 13.39
C PRO A 61 -22.73 11.30 12.86
N ASN A 62 -23.82 10.88 13.52
CA ASN A 62 -25.14 11.38 13.18
C ASN A 62 -25.10 12.92 13.20
N GLU A 63 -25.66 13.53 12.17
CA GLU A 63 -25.83 14.98 11.99
C GLU A 63 -26.88 15.50 12.99
N VAL A 64 -26.66 15.27 14.29
CA VAL A 64 -27.57 15.63 15.40
C VAL A 64 -26.84 16.47 16.46
N ASP A 65 -25.53 16.70 16.31
CA ASP A 65 -24.73 17.55 17.21
C ASP A 65 -24.21 18.84 16.52
N ARG A 66 -25.08 19.58 15.84
CA ARG A 66 -24.82 20.98 15.46
C ARG A 66 -26.02 21.87 15.77
#